data_AF-A0A9P9X180-F1
#
_entry.id   AF-A0A9P9X180-F1
#
_cell.length_a   1.000
_cell.length_b   1.000
_cell.length_c   1.000
_cell.angle_alpha   90.00
_cell.angle_beta   90.00
_cell.angle_gamma   90.00
#
_symmetry.space_group_name_H-M   'P 1'
#
loop_
_entity.id
_entity.type
_entity.pdbx_description
1 polymer ?
#
loop_
_entity_poly.entity_id
_entity_poly.type
_entity_poly.pdbx_seq_one_letter_code
_entity_poly.pdbx_strand_id
1 'polypeptide(L)'
;MTQLLSQDLANNGGLIPLEQLQRAPAFELRGGKVLYHVGRALGSEPDSACGLFCCSTYMENDEVIKQDLVRVGGVLTTAILGKKNPHLCGMFMTTASGVLQHAFEPTHWLESFGDNDQVDQDVRTYADENADSEENTDSDSDSETDISVSPCPIVGVTALAIDWQPAEVVATNFLHAWTRQETSAPAMCEYTLVKPRSWPQLENKFTFSGTSGQSQTIDSYCTDDELTAGPLSIVMDGSTLLRARLVSGETYWKSPANTTIRTRKIELDTPLVYGTNGLWLVRGTSFCGMIVARFPGCPSACIITAEQIINGMDMSDLRPFGVECSRKDESAEMNTAMGMERNEGSSS
;
A
#
# COMPACT_ATOMS: atom_id res chain seq x y z
N MET A 1 6.80 15.18 23.57
CA MET A 1 6.57 13.93 22.82
C MET A 1 5.14 13.38 22.99
N THR A 2 4.36 13.86 23.98
CA THR A 2 2.96 13.45 24.22
C THR A 2 1.89 14.25 23.45
N GLN A 3 2.26 15.36 22.79
CA GLN A 3 1.32 16.23 22.08
C GLN A 3 1.09 15.85 20.61
N LEU A 4 2.06 15.22 19.94
CA LEU A 4 1.94 14.80 18.52
C LEU A 4 1.00 13.60 18.32
N LEU A 5 0.82 12.75 19.35
CA LEU A 5 -0.18 11.67 19.32
C LEU A 5 -1.61 12.16 19.58
N SER A 6 -1.79 13.36 20.13
CA SER A 6 -3.13 13.86 20.52
C SER A 6 -3.92 14.53 19.39
N GLN A 7 -3.25 14.97 18.32
CA GLN A 7 -3.93 15.59 17.17
C GLN A 7 -4.50 14.56 16.17
N ASP A 8 -3.90 13.38 16.04
CA ASP A 8 -4.43 12.31 15.19
C ASP A 8 -5.67 11.63 15.80
N LEU A 9 -5.80 11.66 17.13
CA LEU A 9 -6.96 11.14 17.87
C LEU A 9 -8.24 12.00 17.73
N ALA A 10 -8.15 13.22 17.22
CA ALA A 10 -9.32 14.08 17.01
C ALA A 10 -10.08 13.75 15.69
N ASN A 11 -9.51 12.93 14.82
CA ASN A 11 -10.07 12.57 13.51
C ASN A 11 -10.77 11.19 13.53
N ASN A 12 -11.72 11.00 14.45
CA ASN A 12 -12.47 9.74 14.64
C ASN A 12 -13.36 9.30 13.46
N GLY A 13 -13.41 10.04 12.34
CA GLY A 13 -14.27 9.69 11.20
C GLY A 13 -13.86 8.42 10.45
N GLY A 14 -12.62 7.96 10.60
CA GLY A 14 -12.07 6.82 9.84
C GLY A 14 -11.87 5.53 10.63
N LEU A 15 -12.13 5.53 11.93
CA LEU A 15 -11.82 4.41 12.82
C LEU A 15 -13.05 3.53 13.04
N ILE A 16 -12.81 2.22 13.15
CA ILE A 16 -13.88 1.22 13.28
C ILE A 16 -14.10 0.94 14.77
N PRO A 17 -15.34 1.10 15.29
CA PRO A 17 -15.67 0.73 16.65
C PRO A 17 -15.38 -0.76 16.94
N LEU A 18 -14.96 -1.06 18.17
CA LEU A 18 -14.57 -2.41 18.59
C LEU A 18 -15.66 -3.46 18.33
N GLU A 19 -16.93 -3.08 18.47
CA GLU A 19 -18.07 -3.98 18.28
C GLU A 19 -18.21 -4.45 16.82
N GLN A 20 -17.74 -3.65 15.87
CA GLN A 20 -17.74 -4.01 14.45
C GLN A 20 -16.52 -4.88 14.08
N LEU A 21 -15.39 -4.70 14.78
CA LEU A 21 -14.15 -5.44 14.53
C LEU A 21 -14.25 -6.93 14.86
N GLN A 22 -14.95 -7.31 15.93
CA GLN A 22 -14.99 -8.70 16.46
C GLN A 22 -15.55 -9.75 15.49
N ARG A 23 -16.13 -9.34 14.35
CA ARG A 23 -16.74 -10.23 13.36
C ARG A 23 -15.88 -10.46 12.12
N ALA A 24 -14.75 -9.76 12.03
CA ALA A 24 -13.85 -9.85 10.90
C ALA A 24 -12.91 -11.07 11.03
N PRO A 25 -12.54 -11.71 9.91
CA PRO A 25 -11.45 -12.68 9.92
C PRO A 25 -10.16 -11.97 10.33
N ALA A 26 -9.46 -12.54 11.30
CA ALA A 26 -8.17 -12.07 11.75
C ALA A 26 -7.09 -13.07 11.35
N PHE A 27 -5.88 -12.58 11.08
CA PHE A 27 -4.70 -13.43 11.12
C PHE A 27 -3.88 -13.12 12.37
N GLU A 28 -3.30 -14.16 12.94
CA GLU A 28 -2.52 -14.07 14.17
C GLU A 28 -1.10 -13.61 13.83
N LEU A 29 -0.59 -12.68 14.63
CA LEU A 29 0.76 -12.12 14.51
C LEU A 29 1.27 -11.76 15.90
N ARG A 30 2.33 -12.45 16.36
CA ARG A 30 2.98 -12.21 17.67
C ARG A 30 2.05 -12.30 18.90
N GLY A 31 0.95 -13.03 18.81
CA GLY A 31 -0.03 -13.13 19.88
C GLY A 31 -1.07 -12.02 19.87
N GLY A 32 -1.01 -11.11 18.90
CA GLY A 32 -2.08 -10.21 18.53
C GLY A 32 -2.79 -10.64 17.24
N LYS A 33 -3.90 -9.97 16.95
CA LYS A 33 -4.76 -10.19 15.79
C LYS A 33 -4.66 -9.00 14.85
N VAL A 34 -4.43 -9.25 13.57
CA VAL A 34 -4.50 -8.21 12.53
C VAL A 34 -5.78 -8.41 11.72
N LEU A 35 -6.54 -7.33 11.57
CA LEU A 35 -7.82 -7.32 10.86
C LEU A 35 -7.81 -6.23 9.78
N TYR A 36 -8.53 -6.50 8.69
CA TYR A 36 -8.72 -5.56 7.61
C TYR A 36 -10.21 -5.36 7.32
N HIS A 37 -10.58 -4.12 7.07
CA HIS A 37 -11.92 -3.74 6.64
C HIS A 37 -11.80 -2.81 5.44
N VAL A 38 -12.61 -3.08 4.42
CA VAL A 38 -12.72 -2.22 3.24
C VAL A 38 -14.02 -1.46 3.34
N GLY A 39 -13.96 -0.16 3.08
CA GLY A 39 -15.05 0.77 3.29
C GLY A 39 -15.32 1.62 2.06
N ARG A 40 -16.59 1.98 1.90
CA ARG A 40 -17.05 2.98 0.93
C ARG A 40 -17.74 4.12 1.67
N ALA A 41 -17.81 5.28 1.02
CA ALA A 41 -18.66 6.35 1.52
C ALA A 41 -20.14 5.91 1.51
N LEU A 42 -20.88 6.22 2.58
CA LEU A 42 -22.29 5.87 2.70
C LEU A 42 -23.11 6.56 1.60
N GLY A 43 -23.96 5.80 0.92
CA GLY A 43 -24.83 6.32 -0.14
C GLY A 43 -24.19 6.39 -1.52
N SER A 44 -22.94 5.91 -1.70
CA SER A 44 -22.36 5.69 -3.03
C SER A 44 -22.16 4.19 -3.31
N GLU A 45 -22.55 3.75 -4.50
CA GLU A 45 -22.13 2.46 -5.04
C GLU A 45 -20.75 2.65 -5.68
N PRO A 46 -19.70 1.96 -5.23
CA PRO A 46 -18.39 2.08 -5.83
C PRO A 46 -18.42 1.52 -7.25
N ASP A 47 -17.94 2.28 -8.22
CA ASP A 47 -17.77 1.85 -9.62
C ASP A 47 -16.34 1.37 -9.91
N SER A 48 -15.41 1.62 -8.98
CA SER A 48 -14.01 1.25 -9.05
C SER A 48 -13.51 0.71 -7.71
N ALA A 49 -12.56 -0.24 -7.79
CA ALA A 49 -11.79 -0.69 -6.62
C ALA A 49 -10.73 0.32 -6.19
N CYS A 50 -10.31 1.21 -7.10
CA CYS A 50 -9.26 2.17 -6.84
C CYS A 50 -9.75 3.26 -5.88
N GLY A 51 -9.04 3.44 -4.77
CA GLY A 51 -9.31 4.52 -3.84
C GLY A 51 -10.27 4.20 -2.70
N LEU A 52 -10.79 2.97 -2.63
CA LEU A 52 -11.65 2.57 -1.52
C LEU A 52 -10.90 2.73 -0.20
N PHE A 53 -11.65 3.04 0.87
CA PHE A 53 -11.08 3.10 2.19
C PHE A 53 -10.68 1.70 2.64
N CYS A 54 -9.56 1.59 3.32
CA CYS A 54 -9.15 0.35 3.95
C CYS A 54 -8.65 0.69 5.36
N CYS A 55 -9.27 0.13 6.37
CA CYS A 55 -8.80 0.23 7.74
C CYS A 55 -8.07 -1.06 8.10
N SER A 56 -6.81 -0.92 8.46
CA SER A 56 -6.05 -1.99 9.10
C SER A 56 -6.14 -1.80 10.61
N THR A 57 -6.27 -2.89 11.36
CA THR A 57 -6.38 -2.88 12.82
C THR A 57 -5.47 -3.94 13.42
N TYR A 58 -4.72 -3.61 14.47
CA TYR A 58 -4.04 -4.56 15.34
C TYR A 58 -4.64 -4.56 16.73
N MET A 59 -4.93 -5.76 17.22
CA MET A 59 -5.54 -6.00 18.51
C MET A 59 -4.70 -6.95 19.34
N GLU A 60 -4.64 -6.72 20.65
CA GLU A 60 -4.06 -7.63 21.63
C GLU A 60 -5.03 -7.76 22.81
N ASN A 61 -5.23 -8.98 23.32
CA ASN A 61 -6.17 -9.23 24.44
C ASN A 61 -7.58 -8.64 24.22
N ASP A 62 -8.04 -8.68 22.96
CA ASP A 62 -9.31 -8.10 22.49
C ASP A 62 -9.45 -6.57 22.64
N GLU A 63 -8.34 -5.86 22.87
CA GLU A 63 -8.25 -4.40 22.86
C GLU A 63 -7.65 -3.90 21.54
N VAL A 64 -8.15 -2.77 21.03
CA VAL A 64 -7.58 -2.10 19.85
C VAL A 64 -6.31 -1.37 20.26
N ILE A 65 -5.17 -1.86 19.77
CA ILE A 65 -3.87 -1.24 20.04
C ILE A 65 -3.57 -0.15 19.00
N LYS A 66 -3.83 -0.46 17.72
CA LYS A 66 -3.61 0.49 16.62
C LYS A 66 -4.63 0.28 15.51
N GLN A 67 -5.07 1.38 14.94
CA GLN A 67 -5.76 1.42 13.66
C GLN A 67 -5.02 2.37 12.74
N ASP A 68 -4.90 1.98 11.48
CA ASP A 68 -4.34 2.85 10.44
C ASP A 68 -5.28 2.85 9.24
N LEU A 69 -5.65 4.05 8.82
CA LEU A 69 -6.42 4.24 7.62
C LEU A 69 -5.48 4.29 6.42
N VAL A 70 -5.78 3.46 5.42
CA VAL A 70 -5.08 3.35 4.15
C VAL A 70 -6.12 3.22 3.03
N ARG A 71 -5.66 2.96 1.81
CA ARG A 71 -6.51 2.84 0.61
C ARG A 71 -6.29 1.51 -0.09
N VAL A 72 -7.37 0.98 -0.64
CA VAL A 72 -7.24 -0.01 -1.71
C VAL A 72 -6.77 0.72 -2.95
N GLY A 73 -5.62 0.32 -3.48
CA GLY A 73 -5.09 0.92 -4.70
C GLY A 73 -5.80 0.41 -5.95
N GLY A 74 -6.24 -0.86 -5.91
CA GLY A 74 -6.99 -1.50 -6.97
C GLY A 74 -7.18 -2.98 -6.70
N VAL A 75 -7.79 -3.67 -7.67
CA VAL A 75 -7.96 -5.11 -7.72
C VAL A 75 -6.92 -5.74 -8.65
N LEU A 76 -6.34 -6.87 -8.27
CA LEU A 76 -5.45 -7.62 -9.14
C LEU A 76 -6.24 -8.30 -10.25
N THR A 77 -5.80 -8.12 -11.49
CA THR A 77 -6.42 -8.72 -12.68
C THR A 77 -5.46 -9.69 -13.36
N THR A 78 -5.98 -10.57 -14.21
CA THR A 78 -5.15 -11.41 -15.08
C THR A 78 -4.26 -10.60 -16.02
N ALA A 79 -4.66 -9.38 -16.34
CA ALA A 79 -3.90 -8.50 -17.23
C ALA A 79 -2.67 -7.92 -16.51
N ILE A 80 -2.79 -7.63 -15.21
CA ILE A 80 -1.67 -7.19 -14.36
C ILE A 80 -0.77 -8.37 -13.95
N LEU A 81 -1.36 -9.48 -13.52
CA LEU A 81 -0.61 -10.65 -12.99
C LEU A 81 -0.06 -11.58 -14.09
N GLY A 82 -0.54 -11.44 -15.33
CA GLY A 82 -0.31 -12.41 -16.39
C GLY A 82 -0.83 -13.81 -16.03
N LYS A 83 -0.17 -14.84 -16.57
CA LYS A 83 -0.57 -16.25 -16.38
C LYS A 83 -0.01 -16.92 -15.12
N LYS A 84 0.88 -16.24 -14.38
CA LYS A 84 1.65 -16.87 -13.30
C LYS A 84 0.81 -17.07 -12.03
N ASN A 85 -0.02 -16.10 -11.67
CA ASN A 85 -0.78 -16.11 -10.40
C ASN A 85 -2.30 -15.95 -10.59
N PRO A 86 -2.98 -16.82 -11.38
CA PRO A 86 -4.41 -16.66 -11.65
C PRO A 86 -5.29 -16.73 -10.40
N HIS A 87 -4.82 -17.39 -9.34
CA HIS A 87 -5.53 -17.53 -8.07
C HIS A 87 -5.59 -16.23 -7.25
N LEU A 88 -4.72 -15.25 -7.54
CA LEU A 88 -4.74 -13.93 -6.91
C LEU A 88 -5.63 -12.93 -7.66
N CYS A 89 -6.19 -13.31 -8.81
CA CYS A 89 -7.11 -12.46 -9.54
C CYS A 89 -8.37 -12.17 -8.70
N GLY A 90 -8.80 -10.91 -8.68
CA GLY A 90 -9.95 -10.44 -7.89
C GLY A 90 -9.60 -10.01 -6.47
N MET A 91 -8.34 -10.10 -6.03
CA MET A 91 -7.93 -9.63 -4.71
C MET A 91 -7.68 -8.13 -4.71
N PHE A 92 -8.14 -7.44 -3.68
CA PHE A 92 -7.86 -6.02 -3.47
C PHE A 92 -6.46 -5.86 -2.90
N MET A 93 -5.70 -4.90 -3.42
CA MET A 93 -4.33 -4.63 -3.00
C MET A 93 -4.25 -3.31 -2.22
N THR A 94 -3.60 -3.36 -1.08
CA THR A 94 -3.28 -2.19 -0.22
C THR A 94 -1.85 -2.31 0.31
N THR A 95 -1.36 -1.27 0.96
CA THR A 95 -0.11 -1.29 1.73
C THR A 95 -0.27 -2.13 3.00
N ALA A 96 0.84 -2.60 3.58
CA ALA A 96 0.85 -3.45 4.76
C ALA A 96 1.40 -2.75 6.03
N SER A 97 2.16 -1.67 5.84
CA SER A 97 3.05 -1.07 6.84
C SER A 97 2.38 -0.44 8.04
N GLY A 98 1.24 0.21 7.86
CA GLY A 98 0.63 1.01 8.93
C GLY A 98 0.51 0.28 10.26
N VAL A 99 -0.09 -0.91 10.21
CA VAL A 99 -0.37 -1.72 11.40
C VAL A 99 0.74 -2.72 11.71
N LEU A 100 1.39 -3.26 10.68
CA LEU A 100 2.49 -4.21 10.88
C LEU A 100 3.73 -3.55 11.47
N GLN A 101 3.97 -2.25 11.25
CA GLN A 101 5.05 -1.55 11.98
C GLN A 101 4.88 -1.64 13.49
N HIS A 102 3.65 -1.55 14.01
CA HIS A 102 3.41 -1.53 15.44
C HIS A 102 3.60 -2.90 16.10
N ALA A 103 3.22 -3.97 15.41
CA ALA A 103 3.44 -5.34 15.89
C ALA A 103 4.94 -5.71 15.96
N PHE A 104 5.82 -4.95 15.30
CA PHE A 104 7.24 -5.27 15.21
C PHE A 104 8.15 -4.33 16.02
N GLU A 105 7.84 -3.03 16.17
CA GLU A 105 8.61 -2.12 17.04
C GLU A 105 7.91 -0.74 17.21
N PRO A 106 7.58 -0.30 18.44
CA PRO A 106 6.86 0.96 18.65
C PRO A 106 7.64 2.28 18.43
N THR A 107 8.98 2.30 18.24
CA THR A 107 9.75 3.52 18.62
C THR A 107 10.79 4.17 17.68
N HIS A 108 11.21 3.67 16.51
CA HIS A 108 12.41 4.28 15.84
C HIS A 108 12.39 4.55 14.32
N TRP A 109 11.23 4.55 13.65
CA TRP A 109 11.22 4.62 12.17
C TRP A 109 11.47 6.00 11.52
N LEU A 110 11.20 7.12 12.21
CA LEU A 110 11.33 8.45 11.56
C LEU A 110 12.76 8.97 11.42
N GLU A 111 13.73 8.37 12.13
CA GLU A 111 15.12 8.85 12.15
C GLU A 111 15.99 8.33 10.99
N SER A 112 15.46 7.42 10.15
CA SER A 112 16.26 6.75 9.10
C SER A 112 16.16 7.37 7.70
N PHE A 113 15.46 8.50 7.53
CA PHE A 113 15.56 9.32 6.32
C PHE A 113 16.86 10.14 6.36
N GLY A 114 17.99 9.45 6.31
CA GLY A 114 19.30 10.09 6.19
C GLY A 114 19.54 10.54 4.75
N ASP A 115 19.86 11.82 4.58
CA ASP A 115 20.40 12.42 3.36
C ASP A 115 21.58 11.59 2.85
N ASN A 116 21.35 10.74 1.85
CA ASN A 116 22.42 10.22 1.02
C ASN A 116 22.67 11.20 -0.14
N ASP A 117 23.01 12.45 0.21
CA ASP A 117 23.71 13.38 -0.67
C ASP A 117 25.20 13.01 -0.69
N GLN A 118 25.52 11.82 -1.20
CA GLN A 118 26.84 11.55 -1.78
C GLN A 118 26.69 11.49 -3.30
N VAL A 119 26.34 12.65 -3.86
CA VAL A 119 26.67 12.96 -5.25
C VAL A 119 28.11 13.44 -5.25
N ASP A 120 28.95 12.78 -6.05
CA ASP A 120 30.36 13.09 -6.29
C ASP A 120 30.65 14.60 -6.33
N GLN A 121 31.25 15.10 -5.26
CA GLN A 121 31.89 16.41 -5.25
C GLN A 121 33.29 16.27 -5.87
N ASP A 122 33.34 16.20 -7.19
CA ASP A 122 34.53 16.56 -7.95
C ASP A 122 34.64 18.10 -7.95
N VAL A 123 35.10 18.64 -6.83
CA VAL A 123 35.44 20.05 -6.66
C VAL A 123 36.67 20.36 -7.51
N ARG A 124 36.43 20.86 -8.72
CA ARG A 124 37.42 21.67 -9.43
C ARG A 124 37.38 23.08 -8.86
N THR A 125 38.33 23.33 -7.98
CA THR A 125 38.72 24.66 -7.51
C THR A 125 39.12 25.52 -8.70
N TYR A 126 38.34 26.56 -8.98
CA TYR A 126 38.85 27.77 -9.63
C TYR A 126 38.59 28.93 -8.69
N ALA A 127 39.70 29.45 -8.15
CA ALA A 127 39.77 30.83 -7.71
C ALA A 127 39.48 31.73 -8.91
N ASP A 128 38.64 32.76 -8.77
CA ASP A 128 39.18 34.11 -8.58
C ASP A 128 38.07 35.16 -8.36
N GLU A 129 38.41 36.10 -7.48
CA GLU A 129 38.18 37.54 -7.54
C GLU A 129 36.76 38.15 -7.67
N ASN A 130 36.39 38.86 -6.60
CA ASN A 130 35.96 40.27 -6.57
C ASN A 130 35.01 40.76 -7.67
N ALA A 131 33.78 41.14 -7.26
CA ALA A 131 33.19 42.42 -7.64
C ALA A 131 31.94 42.71 -6.81
N ASP A 132 32.04 43.68 -5.91
CA ASP A 132 30.89 44.43 -5.40
C ASP A 132 30.19 45.14 -6.57
N SER A 133 28.87 45.07 -6.63
CA SER A 133 28.05 46.10 -7.27
C SER A 133 26.63 46.05 -6.73
N GLU A 134 26.30 47.07 -5.93
CA GLU A 134 24.94 47.52 -5.72
C GLU A 134 24.39 48.05 -7.05
N GLU A 135 23.16 47.70 -7.41
CA GLU A 135 22.29 48.63 -8.14
C GLU A 135 20.81 48.27 -8.00
N ASN A 136 20.05 49.30 -7.67
CA ASN A 136 18.60 49.34 -7.59
C ASN A 136 17.96 49.04 -8.95
N THR A 137 16.83 48.32 -8.96
CA THR A 137 15.86 48.48 -10.06
C THR A 137 14.45 48.22 -9.55
N ASP A 138 13.69 49.31 -9.40
CA ASP A 138 12.23 49.31 -9.35
C ASP A 138 11.69 48.86 -10.72
N SER A 139 10.79 47.88 -10.73
CA SER A 139 9.91 47.63 -11.87
C SER A 139 8.57 47.11 -11.40
N ASP A 140 7.60 48.02 -11.47
CA ASP A 140 6.18 47.76 -11.46
C ASP A 140 5.74 46.90 -12.66
N SER A 141 4.59 46.25 -12.47
CA SER A 141 3.76 45.59 -13.48
C SER A 141 4.13 44.14 -13.77
N ASP A 142 3.32 43.20 -13.26
CA ASP A 142 2.30 42.63 -14.13
C ASP A 142 1.19 41.91 -13.36
N SER A 143 -0.01 42.10 -13.92
CA SER A 143 -1.31 41.53 -13.57
C SER A 143 -1.27 40.15 -12.93
N GLU A 144 -1.64 40.10 -11.65
CA GLU A 144 -2.16 38.91 -10.99
C GLU A 144 -3.45 38.50 -11.72
N THR A 145 -3.31 37.61 -12.69
CA THR A 145 -4.42 36.72 -13.02
C THR A 145 -4.57 35.81 -11.81
N ASP A 146 -5.63 36.07 -11.04
CA ASP A 146 -6.16 35.19 -10.01
C ASP A 146 -6.40 33.81 -10.64
N ILE A 147 -5.36 32.99 -10.70
CA ILE A 147 -5.50 31.55 -10.87
C ILE A 147 -6.13 31.13 -9.56
N SER A 148 -7.46 31.00 -9.58
CA SER A 148 -8.22 30.30 -8.57
C SER A 148 -7.60 28.91 -8.45
N VAL A 149 -6.65 28.77 -7.53
CA VAL A 149 -6.12 27.49 -7.08
C VAL A 149 -7.31 26.84 -6.41
N SER A 150 -8.05 26.05 -7.18
CA SER A 150 -9.11 25.21 -6.66
C SER A 150 -8.52 24.45 -5.48
N PRO A 151 -9.09 24.56 -4.27
CA PRO A 151 -8.55 23.89 -3.11
C PRO A 151 -8.45 22.40 -3.45
N CYS A 152 -7.23 21.87 -3.41
CA CYS A 152 -6.98 20.45 -3.59
C CYS A 152 -7.98 19.71 -2.71
N PRO A 153 -8.78 18.77 -3.24
CA PRO A 153 -9.82 18.11 -2.46
C PRO A 153 -9.14 17.52 -1.24
N ILE A 154 -9.34 18.18 -0.09
CA ILE A 154 -8.96 17.66 1.19
C ILE A 154 -9.87 16.45 1.32
N VAL A 155 -9.37 15.27 0.95
CA VAL A 155 -10.02 14.00 1.27
C VAL A 155 -9.79 13.75 2.76
N GLY A 156 -10.25 14.71 3.56
CA GLY A 156 -10.36 14.63 4.99
C GLY A 156 -11.48 13.65 5.26
N VAL A 157 -11.13 12.57 5.92
CA VAL A 157 -12.05 11.51 6.37
C VAL A 157 -13.06 12.05 7.39
N THR A 158 -12.88 13.28 7.84
CA THR A 158 -13.54 13.94 8.96
C THR A 158 -15.04 14.22 8.78
N ALA A 159 -15.71 13.74 7.73
CA ALA A 159 -17.17 13.91 7.59
C ALA A 159 -17.91 12.76 6.88
N LEU A 160 -17.23 11.70 6.43
CA LEU A 160 -17.90 10.63 5.69
C LEU A 160 -18.25 9.49 6.63
N ALA A 161 -19.55 9.18 6.72
CA ALA A 161 -19.97 7.88 7.22
C ALA A 161 -19.43 6.82 6.26
N ILE A 162 -18.62 5.89 6.76
CA ILE A 162 -18.05 4.80 5.96
C ILE A 162 -18.80 3.52 6.29
N ASP A 163 -19.29 2.84 5.25
CA ASP A 163 -19.85 1.50 5.34
C ASP A 163 -18.71 0.48 5.30
N TRP A 164 -18.25 0.08 6.48
CA TRP A 164 -17.14 -0.84 6.66
C TRP A 164 -17.57 -2.29 6.49
N GLN A 165 -16.82 -3.03 5.67
CA GLN A 165 -17.03 -4.46 5.43
C GLN A 165 -15.76 -5.23 5.77
N PRO A 166 -15.86 -6.36 6.50
CA PRO A 166 -14.71 -7.17 6.84
C PRO A 166 -14.09 -7.79 5.58
N ALA A 167 -12.75 -7.82 5.54
CA ALA A 167 -11.99 -8.41 4.46
C ALA A 167 -11.03 -9.49 4.98
N GLU A 168 -10.96 -10.60 4.28
CA GLU A 168 -10.05 -11.70 4.57
C GLU A 168 -8.67 -11.40 4.00
N VAL A 169 -7.62 -11.56 4.81
CA VAL A 169 -6.24 -11.43 4.33
C VAL A 169 -5.85 -12.71 3.60
N VAL A 170 -5.62 -12.59 2.30
CA VAL A 170 -5.25 -13.73 1.44
C VAL A 170 -3.74 -13.89 1.40
N ALA A 171 -3.02 -12.78 1.28
CA ALA A 171 -1.57 -12.76 1.31
C ALA A 171 -1.10 -11.41 1.87
N THR A 172 0.05 -11.38 2.51
CA THR A 172 0.70 -10.13 2.89
C THR A 172 2.19 -10.32 2.75
N ASN A 173 2.84 -9.36 2.11
CA ASN A 173 4.28 -9.25 2.11
C ASN A 173 4.59 -7.88 2.69
N PHE A 174 4.84 -7.84 3.99
CA PHE A 174 5.42 -6.69 4.64
C PHE A 174 6.86 -7.05 4.96
N LEU A 175 7.80 -6.62 4.11
CA LEU A 175 9.22 -6.77 4.40
C LEU A 175 9.64 -8.24 4.68
N HIS A 176 8.87 -9.22 4.17
CA HIS A 176 8.65 -10.53 4.82
C HIS A 176 8.31 -10.37 6.32
N ALA A 177 7.09 -10.68 6.76
CA ALA A 177 6.81 -10.79 8.18
C ALA A 177 7.79 -11.82 8.81
N TRP A 178 8.89 -11.34 9.41
CA TRP A 178 9.83 -12.12 10.23
C TRP A 178 10.54 -13.32 9.56
N THR A 179 11.39 -13.16 8.53
CA THR A 179 12.30 -14.26 8.13
C THR A 179 13.23 -14.66 9.29
N ARG A 180 12.85 -15.71 10.03
CA ARG A 180 13.73 -16.64 10.75
C ARG A 180 14.47 -17.58 9.79
N GLN A 181 14.26 -17.43 8.48
CA GLN A 181 14.82 -18.29 7.44
C GLN A 181 15.75 -17.50 6.54
N GLU A 182 17.04 -17.84 6.64
CA GLU A 182 18.10 -17.55 5.69
C GLU A 182 17.79 -18.28 4.37
N THR A 183 16.91 -17.73 3.54
CA THR A 183 16.84 -18.15 2.14
C THR A 183 17.14 -16.95 1.27
N SER A 184 17.99 -17.17 0.28
CA SER A 184 18.51 -16.21 -0.69
C SER A 184 17.46 -15.19 -1.13
N ALA A 185 17.57 -13.97 -0.57
CA ALA A 185 16.93 -12.71 -0.92
C ALA A 185 15.66 -12.80 -1.80
N PRO A 186 14.47 -13.03 -1.20
CA PRO A 186 13.22 -12.74 -1.89
C PRO A 186 13.10 -11.24 -2.17
N ALA A 187 12.48 -10.88 -3.30
CA ALA A 187 12.25 -9.50 -3.69
C ALA A 187 11.43 -8.78 -2.61
N MET A 188 12.08 -7.88 -1.86
CA MET A 188 11.49 -7.15 -0.76
C MET A 188 10.48 -6.15 -1.30
N CYS A 189 9.20 -6.35 -1.01
CA CYS A 189 8.13 -5.43 -1.35
C CYS A 189 7.15 -5.28 -0.19
N GLU A 190 6.23 -4.32 -0.32
CA GLU A 190 5.19 -4.06 0.66
C GLU A 190 3.81 -4.15 0.00
N TYR A 191 3.00 -5.13 0.39
CA TYR A 191 1.59 -5.22 0.02
C TYR A 191 0.80 -6.09 1.00
N THR A 192 -0.50 -5.88 1.04
CA THR A 192 -1.48 -6.83 1.58
C THR A 192 -2.58 -7.05 0.53
N LEU A 193 -2.89 -8.31 0.28
CA LEU A 193 -3.98 -8.75 -0.55
C LEU A 193 -5.14 -9.16 0.33
N VAL A 194 -6.27 -8.52 0.11
CA VAL A 194 -7.50 -8.77 0.87
C VAL A 194 -8.63 -9.16 -0.05
N LYS A 195 -9.49 -10.04 0.44
CA LYS A 195 -10.72 -10.46 -0.21
C LYS A 195 -11.91 -9.96 0.59
N PRO A 196 -12.64 -8.93 0.12
CA PRO A 196 -13.87 -8.51 0.79
C PRO A 196 -14.93 -9.61 0.72
N ARG A 197 -15.69 -9.82 1.82
CA ARG A 197 -16.71 -10.89 1.88
C ARG A 197 -17.90 -10.66 0.96
N SER A 198 -18.30 -9.40 0.78
CA SER A 198 -19.60 -9.03 0.20
C SER A 198 -19.51 -7.77 -0.64
N TRP A 199 -18.66 -7.79 -1.66
CA TRP A 199 -18.52 -6.68 -2.61
C TRP A 199 -18.82 -7.14 -4.04
N PRO A 200 -19.39 -6.27 -4.89
CA PRO A 200 -19.51 -6.57 -6.31
C PRO A 200 -18.12 -6.79 -6.92
N GLN A 201 -18.07 -7.45 -8.07
CA GLN A 201 -16.84 -7.50 -8.86
C GLN A 201 -16.55 -6.07 -9.35
N LEU A 202 -15.63 -5.41 -8.66
CA LEU A 202 -15.13 -4.10 -9.04
C LEU A 202 -13.96 -4.23 -10.00
N GLU A 203 -13.80 -3.22 -10.84
CA GLU A 203 -12.69 -3.10 -11.79
C GLU A 203 -11.80 -1.92 -11.39
N ASN A 204 -10.62 -1.81 -12.02
CA ASN A 204 -9.71 -0.69 -11.79
C ASN A 204 -10.06 0.49 -12.70
N LYS A 205 -11.24 1.07 -12.49
CA LYS A 205 -11.73 2.18 -13.33
C LYS A 205 -11.21 3.52 -12.85
N PHE A 206 -10.93 4.40 -13.80
CA PHE A 206 -10.64 5.80 -13.52
C PHE A 206 -11.04 6.70 -14.70
N THR A 207 -11.21 8.00 -14.48
CA THR A 207 -11.53 8.97 -15.54
C THR A 207 -10.52 10.11 -15.56
N PHE A 208 -9.98 10.45 -16.73
CA PHE A 208 -9.13 11.64 -16.86
C PHE A 208 -9.98 12.90 -16.99
N SER A 209 -9.65 13.92 -16.19
CA SER A 209 -10.21 15.26 -16.34
C SER A 209 -10.04 15.78 -17.77
N GLY A 210 -11.14 16.22 -18.38
CA GLY A 210 -11.13 16.78 -19.74
C GLY A 210 -11.33 15.74 -20.87
N THR A 211 -11.39 14.45 -20.56
CA THR A 211 -11.96 13.46 -21.50
C THR A 211 -13.49 13.53 -21.44
N SER A 212 -14.19 13.02 -22.46
CA SER A 212 -15.65 13.07 -22.61
C SER A 212 -16.43 12.21 -21.58
N GLY A 213 -15.92 12.08 -20.36
CA GLY A 213 -16.42 11.17 -19.33
C GLY A 213 -16.16 9.69 -19.63
N GLN A 214 -15.27 9.38 -20.58
CA GLN A 214 -14.95 8.00 -20.91
C GLN A 214 -14.06 7.40 -19.82
N SER A 215 -14.63 6.49 -19.05
CA SER A 215 -13.90 5.70 -18.06
C SER A 215 -12.86 4.83 -18.75
N GLN A 216 -11.66 4.80 -18.17
CA GLN A 216 -10.56 3.93 -18.55
C GLN A 216 -10.35 2.87 -17.48
N THR A 217 -9.69 1.77 -17.84
CA THR A 217 -9.40 0.67 -16.92
C THR A 217 -7.90 0.45 -16.84
N ILE A 218 -7.38 0.24 -15.62
CA ILE A 218 -5.99 -0.17 -15.42
C ILE A 218 -5.86 -1.65 -15.75
N ASP A 219 -5.23 -1.95 -16.88
CA ASP A 219 -5.21 -3.28 -17.51
C ASP A 219 -3.79 -3.79 -17.79
N SER A 220 -2.77 -3.07 -17.35
CA SER A 220 -1.36 -3.42 -17.53
C SER A 220 -0.55 -2.85 -16.38
N TYR A 221 0.74 -3.15 -16.35
CA TYR A 221 1.68 -2.51 -15.43
C TYR A 221 2.95 -2.08 -16.18
N CYS A 222 3.61 -1.04 -15.67
CA CYS A 222 4.90 -0.59 -16.20
C CYS A 222 6.04 -1.35 -15.51
N THR A 223 7.00 -1.82 -16.30
CA THR A 223 8.27 -2.33 -15.77
C THR A 223 9.15 -1.19 -15.25
N ASP A 224 10.16 -1.50 -14.45
CA ASP A 224 11.10 -0.50 -13.91
C ASP A 224 11.90 0.20 -15.01
N ASP A 225 12.15 -0.48 -16.12
CA ASP A 225 12.83 0.05 -17.31
C ASP A 225 11.94 1.05 -18.08
N GLU A 226 10.63 0.80 -18.13
CA GLU A 226 9.64 1.69 -18.74
C GLU A 226 9.30 2.89 -17.82
N LEU A 227 9.47 2.71 -16.51
CA LEU A 227 9.16 3.70 -15.49
C LEU A 227 10.25 4.79 -15.40
N THR A 228 10.35 5.62 -16.43
CA THR A 228 11.26 6.78 -16.46
C THR A 228 10.72 7.98 -15.67
N ALA A 229 11.60 8.91 -15.26
CA ALA A 229 11.19 10.15 -14.61
C ALA A 229 10.21 10.95 -15.48
N GLY A 230 9.21 11.58 -14.86
CA GLY A 230 8.16 12.30 -15.59
C GLY A 230 6.77 12.20 -14.97
N PRO A 231 5.73 12.63 -15.69
CA PRO A 231 4.38 12.73 -15.14
C PRO A 231 3.78 11.35 -14.83
N LEU A 232 3.02 11.32 -13.73
CA LEU A 232 2.19 10.22 -13.26
C LEU A 232 0.85 10.78 -12.76
N SER A 233 -0.14 9.91 -12.60
CA SER A 233 -1.43 10.24 -11.96
C SER A 233 -1.71 9.27 -10.82
N ILE A 234 -2.15 9.78 -9.67
CA ILE A 234 -2.59 8.98 -8.52
C ILE A 234 -4.10 8.81 -8.61
N VAL A 235 -4.59 7.59 -8.53
CA VAL A 235 -6.03 7.27 -8.64
C VAL A 235 -6.67 7.24 -7.25
N MET A 236 -7.51 8.23 -6.91
CA MET A 236 -8.02 8.44 -5.54
C MET A 236 -9.36 7.80 -5.23
N ASP A 237 -10.27 7.69 -6.19
CA ASP A 237 -11.65 7.18 -6.01
C ASP A 237 -12.32 6.77 -7.35
N GLY A 238 -11.52 6.46 -8.36
CA GLY A 238 -12.01 6.15 -9.72
C GLY A 238 -12.54 7.34 -10.54
N SER A 239 -12.63 8.54 -9.96
CA SER A 239 -13.02 9.75 -10.70
C SER A 239 -12.00 10.88 -10.55
N THR A 240 -11.29 10.88 -9.44
CA THR A 240 -10.32 11.89 -9.06
C THR A 240 -8.91 11.38 -9.32
N LEU A 241 -8.17 12.14 -10.14
CA LEU A 241 -6.75 11.96 -10.38
C LEU A 241 -5.96 13.10 -9.77
N LEU A 242 -4.98 12.78 -8.93
CA LEU A 242 -3.99 13.76 -8.50
C LEU A 242 -2.77 13.67 -9.40
N ARG A 243 -2.25 14.82 -9.82
CA ARG A 243 -1.03 14.88 -10.60
C ARG A 243 0.18 14.65 -9.71
N ALA A 244 1.10 13.84 -10.20
CA ALA A 244 2.38 13.62 -9.57
C ALA A 244 3.48 13.57 -10.64
N ARG A 245 4.73 13.70 -10.21
CA ARG A 245 5.90 13.56 -11.06
C ARG A 245 6.87 12.59 -10.41
N LEU A 246 7.25 11.54 -11.13
CA LEU A 246 8.32 10.66 -10.71
C LEU A 246 9.65 11.41 -10.83
N VAL A 247 10.39 11.45 -9.73
CA VAL A 247 11.75 11.99 -9.68
C VAL A 247 12.72 10.93 -10.20
N SER A 248 13.81 11.37 -10.83
CA SER A 248 14.86 10.45 -11.27
C SER A 248 15.59 9.83 -10.06
N GLY A 249 16.08 8.61 -10.24
CA GLY A 249 16.82 7.89 -9.22
C GLY A 249 15.95 7.02 -8.30
N GLU A 250 16.65 6.30 -7.44
CA GLU A 250 16.06 5.38 -6.49
C GLU A 250 16.35 5.87 -5.07
N THR A 251 15.40 5.63 -4.17
CA THR A 251 15.56 5.92 -2.75
C THR A 251 15.49 4.60 -2.00
N TYR A 252 16.36 4.45 -1.02
CA TYR A 252 16.49 3.22 -0.26
C TYR A 252 16.00 3.45 1.16
N TRP A 253 14.92 2.75 1.53
CA TRP A 253 14.40 2.78 2.87
C TRP A 253 14.98 1.63 3.68
N LYS A 254 15.69 1.93 4.76
CA LYS A 254 16.20 0.92 5.69
C LYS A 254 15.17 0.65 6.80
N SER A 255 14.77 -0.61 6.92
CA SER A 255 14.00 -1.09 8.06
C SER A 255 14.89 -1.26 9.30
N PRO A 256 14.32 -1.29 10.52
CA PRO A 256 15.04 -1.59 11.75
C PRO A 256 15.76 -2.94 11.75
N ALA A 257 15.25 -3.91 10.98
CA ALA A 257 15.93 -5.19 10.73
C ALA A 257 17.13 -5.06 9.76
N ASN A 258 17.62 -3.85 9.53
CA ASN A 258 18.69 -3.49 8.59
C ASN A 258 18.43 -3.99 7.16
N THR A 259 17.16 -4.15 6.79
CA THR A 259 16.77 -4.57 5.45
C THR A 259 16.45 -3.36 4.61
N THR A 260 16.85 -3.36 3.34
CA THR A 260 16.66 -2.21 2.48
C THR A 260 15.53 -2.47 1.48
N ILE A 261 14.50 -1.62 1.50
CA ILE A 261 13.47 -1.56 0.47
C ILE A 261 13.88 -0.50 -0.54
N ARG A 262 13.96 -0.90 -1.79
CA ARG A 262 14.11 0.04 -2.90
C ARG A 262 12.75 0.68 -3.19
N THR A 263 12.72 2.00 -3.20
CA THR A 263 11.55 2.84 -3.45
C THR A 263 11.91 3.91 -4.47
N ARG A 264 10.91 4.62 -4.99
CA ARG A 264 11.12 5.82 -5.81
C ARG A 264 10.35 7.00 -5.23
N LYS A 265 10.88 8.20 -5.42
CA LYS A 265 10.25 9.44 -4.94
C LYS A 265 9.33 10.03 -6.01
N ILE A 266 8.16 10.48 -5.58
CA ILE A 266 7.27 11.32 -6.37
C ILE A 266 7.14 12.70 -5.75
N GLU A 267 6.94 13.70 -6.60
CA GLU A 267 6.60 15.07 -6.23
C GLU A 267 5.16 15.36 -6.64
N LEU A 268 4.49 16.21 -5.89
CA LEU A 268 3.11 16.62 -6.10
C LEU A 268 3.00 18.15 -6.08
N ASP A 269 1.86 18.68 -6.52
CA ASP A 269 1.54 20.11 -6.38
C ASP A 269 1.22 20.46 -4.91
N THR A 270 0.70 19.50 -4.15
CA THR A 270 0.28 19.69 -2.75
C THR A 270 0.65 18.48 -1.89
N PRO A 271 0.90 18.67 -0.57
CA PRO A 271 1.10 17.56 0.36
C PRO A 271 -0.06 16.57 0.37
N LEU A 272 0.27 15.28 0.43
CA LEU A 272 -0.72 14.22 0.61
C LEU A 272 -1.25 14.21 2.05
N VAL A 273 -2.56 14.01 2.17
CA VAL A 273 -3.22 13.85 3.48
C VAL A 273 -3.01 12.44 4.04
N TYR A 274 -3.29 12.27 5.32
CA TYR A 274 -3.32 10.95 5.96
C TYR A 274 -4.34 10.03 5.29
N GLY A 275 -4.05 8.73 5.25
CA GLY A 275 -4.90 7.75 4.57
C GLY A 275 -4.80 7.75 3.05
N THR A 276 -3.64 8.12 2.51
CA THR A 276 -3.31 8.02 1.06
C THR A 276 -2.35 6.88 0.72
N ASN A 277 -1.78 6.22 1.72
CA ASN A 277 -0.98 5.01 1.47
C ASN A 277 -1.88 3.92 0.86
N GLY A 278 -1.30 3.10 -0.01
CA GLY A 278 -2.00 2.06 -0.76
C GLY A 278 -2.58 2.51 -2.09
N LEU A 279 -2.66 3.83 -2.36
CA LEU A 279 -3.14 4.33 -3.65
C LEU A 279 -2.18 3.97 -4.79
N TRP A 280 -2.76 3.64 -5.96
CA TRP A 280 -2.01 3.33 -7.16
C TRP A 280 -1.68 4.58 -7.96
N LEU A 281 -0.50 4.53 -8.59
CA LEU A 281 -0.05 5.45 -9.61
C LEU A 281 -0.17 4.81 -10.98
N VAL A 282 -0.52 5.62 -11.97
CA VAL A 282 -0.65 5.22 -13.35
C VAL A 282 0.07 6.17 -14.31
N ARG A 283 0.48 5.60 -15.46
CA ARG A 283 0.90 6.32 -16.66
C ARG A 283 0.07 5.78 -17.83
N GLY A 284 -0.83 6.61 -18.36
CA GLY A 284 -1.89 6.10 -19.23
C GLY A 284 -2.77 5.13 -18.45
N THR A 285 -2.95 3.90 -18.96
CA THR A 285 -3.72 2.82 -18.31
C THR A 285 -2.84 1.80 -17.58
N SER A 286 -1.54 2.05 -17.46
CA SER A 286 -0.61 1.10 -16.85
C SER A 286 -0.34 1.44 -15.38
N PHE A 287 -0.47 0.45 -14.50
CA PHE A 287 -0.10 0.52 -13.09
C PHE A 287 1.43 0.69 -12.95
N CYS A 288 1.88 1.79 -12.36
CA CYS A 288 3.29 2.10 -12.20
C CYS A 288 3.84 1.76 -10.81
N GLY A 289 2.99 1.78 -9.79
CA GLY A 289 3.41 1.56 -8.41
C GLY A 289 2.38 2.04 -7.40
N MET A 290 2.69 1.82 -6.12
CA MET A 290 1.80 2.10 -5.01
C MET A 290 2.47 3.02 -4.00
N ILE A 291 1.73 4.00 -3.47
CA ILE A 291 2.22 4.88 -2.39
C ILE A 291 2.38 4.06 -1.12
N VAL A 292 3.58 4.08 -0.53
CA VAL A 292 3.88 3.36 0.72
C VAL A 292 4.22 4.31 1.87
N ALA A 293 4.72 5.51 1.56
CA ALA A 293 5.04 6.52 2.56
C ALA A 293 4.78 7.92 2.02
N ARG A 294 4.32 8.80 2.91
CA ARG A 294 4.16 10.24 2.67
C ARG A 294 5.12 10.99 3.59
N PHE A 295 5.53 12.18 3.17
CA PHE A 295 6.30 13.09 4.01
C PHE A 295 5.35 14.16 4.59
N PRO A 296 5.04 14.16 5.90
CA PRO A 296 4.10 15.11 6.47
C PRO A 296 4.46 16.56 6.17
N GLY A 297 3.52 17.33 5.63
CA GLY A 297 3.72 18.74 5.26
C GLY A 297 4.54 18.96 3.98
N CYS A 298 5.15 17.92 3.41
CA CYS A 298 5.93 18.02 2.19
C CYS A 298 5.11 17.51 0.98
N PRO A 299 5.20 18.17 -0.19
CA PRO A 299 4.53 17.73 -1.41
C PRO A 299 5.30 16.59 -2.11
N SER A 300 5.61 15.54 -1.35
CA SER A 300 6.33 14.36 -1.85
C SER A 300 5.91 13.09 -1.14
N ALA A 301 6.16 11.97 -1.78
CA ALA A 301 5.89 10.63 -1.26
C ALA A 301 6.87 9.60 -1.85
N CYS A 302 6.94 8.42 -1.23
CA CYS A 302 7.66 7.28 -1.75
C CYS A 302 6.68 6.22 -2.27
N ILE A 303 7.08 5.58 -3.37
CA ILE A 303 6.35 4.48 -4.00
C ILE A 303 7.21 3.23 -4.05
N ILE A 304 6.56 2.07 -4.01
CA ILE A 304 7.13 0.82 -4.51
C ILE A 304 6.60 0.62 -5.93
N THR A 305 7.47 0.22 -6.85
CA THR A 305 7.07 0.06 -8.25
C THR A 305 6.18 -1.16 -8.45
N ALA A 306 5.40 -1.15 -9.53
CA ALA A 306 4.52 -2.25 -9.87
C ALA A 306 5.32 -3.55 -10.07
N GLU A 307 6.42 -3.51 -10.82
CA GLU A 307 7.27 -4.67 -11.05
C GLU A 307 7.82 -5.27 -9.75
N GLN A 308 8.27 -4.44 -8.81
CA GLN A 308 8.73 -4.91 -7.50
C GLN A 308 7.63 -5.67 -6.74
N ILE A 309 6.40 -5.15 -6.76
CA ILE A 309 5.25 -5.76 -6.08
C ILE A 309 4.89 -7.11 -6.74
N ILE A 310 4.80 -7.14 -8.08
CA ILE A 310 4.41 -8.33 -8.84
C ILE A 310 5.47 -9.43 -8.71
N ASN A 311 6.76 -9.09 -8.83
CA ASN A 311 7.85 -10.05 -8.61
C ASN A 311 7.87 -10.57 -7.16
N GLY A 312 7.51 -9.73 -6.18
CA GLY A 312 7.36 -10.14 -4.79
C GLY A 312 6.22 -11.12 -4.53
N MET A 313 5.19 -11.15 -5.40
CA MET A 313 4.12 -12.17 -5.35
C MET A 313 4.56 -13.51 -5.91
N ASP A 314 5.38 -13.51 -6.98
CA ASP A 314 5.94 -14.75 -7.57
C ASP A 314 6.85 -15.51 -6.60
N MET A 315 7.51 -14.77 -5.68
CA MET A 315 8.54 -15.30 -4.79
C MET A 315 8.02 -15.77 -3.42
N SER A 316 6.74 -15.54 -3.11
CA SER A 316 6.17 -15.90 -1.82
C SER A 316 5.29 -17.15 -1.94
N ASP A 317 5.48 -18.13 -1.05
CA ASP A 317 4.41 -19.05 -0.70
C ASP A 317 3.33 -18.19 -0.03
N LEU A 318 2.34 -17.73 -0.81
CA LEU A 318 1.39 -16.65 -0.51
C LEU A 318 0.48 -16.87 0.71
N ARG A 319 0.71 -17.90 1.52
CA ARG A 319 -0.10 -18.16 2.71
C ARG A 319 0.37 -17.25 3.86
N PRO A 320 -0.54 -16.59 4.59
CA PRO A 320 -0.22 -15.95 5.85
C PRO A 320 0.37 -17.01 6.79
N PHE A 321 1.66 -16.91 7.10
CA PHE A 321 2.28 -17.75 8.12
C PHE A 321 1.64 -17.42 9.47
N GLY A 322 0.91 -18.38 10.05
CA GLY A 322 0.12 -18.20 11.27
C GLY A 322 -1.20 -18.95 11.29
N VAL A 323 -1.69 -19.42 10.14
CA VAL A 323 -2.79 -20.40 10.10
C VAL A 323 -2.23 -21.77 10.44
N GLU A 324 -2.01 -22.05 11.72
CA GLU A 324 -2.00 -23.43 12.19
C GLU A 324 -3.39 -24.01 11.88
N CYS A 325 -3.53 -24.64 10.71
CA CYS A 325 -4.59 -25.61 10.51
C CYS A 325 -4.38 -26.64 11.63
N SER A 326 -5.21 -26.57 12.67
CA SER A 326 -5.36 -27.64 13.65
C SER A 326 -5.52 -28.94 12.86
N ARG A 327 -4.44 -29.71 12.74
CA ARG A 327 -4.44 -31.08 12.24
C ARG A 327 -5.28 -31.92 13.19
N LYS A 328 -6.61 -31.89 13.02
CA LYS A 328 -7.53 -32.81 13.69
C LYS A 328 -8.26 -33.74 12.73
N ASP A 329 -8.21 -33.51 11.42
CA ASP A 329 -8.96 -34.33 10.46
C ASP A 329 -8.13 -35.33 9.62
N GLU A 330 -6.81 -35.37 9.74
CA GLU A 330 -5.97 -36.37 9.02
C GLU A 330 -5.93 -37.76 9.70
N SER A 331 -6.64 -37.97 10.82
CA SER A 331 -6.65 -39.27 11.52
C SER A 331 -7.80 -40.20 11.11
N ALA A 332 -8.72 -39.76 10.24
CA ALA A 332 -9.89 -40.54 9.84
C ALA A 332 -9.68 -41.44 8.61
N GLU A 333 -8.68 -41.18 7.75
CA GLU A 333 -8.49 -41.95 6.51
C GLU A 333 -7.46 -43.10 6.60
N MET A 334 -6.75 -43.26 7.72
CA MET A 334 -5.69 -44.27 7.84
C MET A 334 -6.14 -45.61 8.48
N ASN A 335 -7.43 -45.77 8.80
CA ASN A 335 -7.98 -47.01 9.38
C ASN A 335 -8.76 -47.90 8.39
N THR A 336 -8.87 -47.53 7.12
CA THR A 336 -9.66 -48.32 6.14
C THR A 336 -8.80 -49.16 5.18
N ALA A 337 -7.46 -49.13 5.31
CA ALA A 337 -6.55 -49.75 4.33
C ALA A 337 -5.73 -50.96 4.83
N MET A 338 -5.89 -51.42 6.08
CA MET A 338 -5.20 -52.63 6.54
C MET A 338 -6.14 -53.52 7.37
N GLY A 339 -6.63 -54.61 6.77
CA GLY A 339 -7.32 -55.65 7.53
C GLY A 339 -8.27 -56.59 6.79
N MET A 340 -8.32 -56.59 5.46
CA MET A 340 -8.91 -57.70 4.70
C MET A 340 -7.79 -58.38 3.92
N GLU A 341 -7.30 -59.51 4.42
CA GLU A 341 -6.82 -60.66 3.66
C GLU A 341 -6.13 -61.67 4.59
N ARG A 342 -6.78 -62.82 4.80
CA ARG A 342 -6.20 -64.17 4.68
C ARG A 342 -7.24 -65.21 5.11
N ASN A 343 -7.87 -65.79 4.10
CA ASN A 343 -8.65 -67.01 4.23
C ASN A 343 -8.28 -67.93 3.06
N GLU A 344 -7.24 -68.73 3.23
CA GLU A 344 -6.95 -69.97 2.49
C GLU A 344 -6.27 -70.87 3.54
N GLY A 345 -6.78 -72.03 3.96
CA GLY A 345 -7.30 -73.10 3.13
C GLY A 345 -6.16 -74.06 2.78
N SER A 346 -5.78 -74.98 3.69
CA SER A 346 -5.06 -76.19 3.28
C SER A 346 -5.52 -77.39 4.08
N SER A 347 -5.98 -78.36 3.31
CA SER A 347 -6.43 -79.70 3.65
C SER A 347 -5.26 -80.65 3.84
N SER A 348 -5.29 -81.46 4.89
CA SER A 348 -5.01 -82.91 4.89
C SER A 348 -5.33 -83.51 6.25
#